data_AF-A0A9X2GXI4-F1
#
_entry.id   AF-A0A9X2GXI4-F1
#
_cell.length_a   1.000
_cell.length_b   1.000
_cell.length_c   1.000
_cell.angle_alpha   90.00
_cell.angle_beta   90.00
_cell.angle_gamma   90.00
#
_symmetry.space_group_name_H-M   'P 1'
#
loop_
_entity.id
_entity.type
_entity.pdbx_description
1 polymer ?
#
loop_
_entity_poly.entity_id
_entity_poly.type
_entity_poly.pdbx_seq_one_letter_code
_entity_poly.pdbx_strand_id
1 'polypeptide(L)'
;MTDTHRAGAHRDFIAALKELREAAGQPTYNQMKRLSRAADVPKDLPESTLNDILNGKRERLPDWQLVASFVMVCHRHAEQSRLPTDALGSLALWQARWLAARNERPHAIGSYDLYGTPADEAERRTTRTVARLVRMAGDGDVEAAYRLAVIKVLTGENAEAGYWLHAAGRQGHPGAEALAGTARPAEFAADQCFAYGQDYEQRGPAKQDIARFYYKLAADHGHPRATERLRALRAVPFGKLLPAPVT
;
A
#
# COMPACT_ATOMS: atom_id res chain seq x y z
N MET A 1 16.27 -12.20 11.86
CA MET A 1 17.22 -12.47 10.75
C MET A 1 16.65 -12.12 9.37
N THR A 2 15.34 -11.87 9.20
CA THR A 2 14.73 -11.44 7.93
C THR A 2 15.00 -9.97 7.58
N ASP A 3 15.16 -9.08 8.57
CA ASP A 3 15.64 -7.70 8.34
C ASP A 3 17.05 -7.65 7.72
N THR A 4 17.88 -8.65 8.01
CA THR A 4 19.24 -8.75 7.46
C THR A 4 19.22 -8.99 5.95
N HIS A 5 18.25 -9.76 5.43
CA HIS A 5 18.14 -10.05 4.01
C HIS A 5 17.54 -8.88 3.20
N ARG A 6 16.52 -8.19 3.73
CA ARG A 6 16.01 -6.94 3.11
C ARG A 6 17.09 -5.86 3.10
N ALA A 7 17.83 -5.74 4.19
CA ALA A 7 18.98 -4.85 4.23
C ALA A 7 20.01 -5.27 3.17
N GLY A 8 20.19 -6.57 2.90
CA GLY A 8 21.05 -7.10 1.84
C GLY A 8 20.69 -6.57 0.45
N ALA A 9 19.51 -6.92 -0.07
CA ALA A 9 19.06 -6.52 -1.41
C ALA A 9 19.14 -5.01 -1.67
N HIS A 10 18.70 -4.24 -0.67
CA HIS A 10 18.75 -2.78 -0.73
C HIS A 10 20.20 -2.30 -0.72
N ARG A 11 21.05 -2.82 0.17
CA ARG A 11 22.48 -2.46 0.23
C ARG A 11 23.21 -2.86 -1.04
N ASP A 12 22.91 -4.00 -1.63
CA ASP A 12 23.50 -4.50 -2.87
C ASP A 12 23.12 -3.59 -4.04
N PHE A 13 21.86 -3.16 -4.11
CA PHE A 13 21.42 -2.20 -5.12
C PHE A 13 22.09 -0.82 -4.94
N ILE A 14 22.21 -0.33 -3.72
CA ILE A 14 22.91 0.93 -3.43
C ILE A 14 24.41 0.80 -3.72
N ALA A 15 25.03 -0.35 -3.43
CA ALA A 15 26.42 -0.64 -3.77
C ALA A 15 26.62 -0.61 -5.29
N ALA A 16 25.72 -1.24 -6.06
CA ALA A 16 25.76 -1.19 -7.52
C ALA A 16 25.64 0.26 -8.05
N LEU A 17 24.82 1.12 -7.43
CA LEU A 17 24.76 2.54 -7.81
C LEU A 17 26.07 3.30 -7.51
N LYS A 18 26.79 2.92 -6.45
CA LYS A 18 28.13 3.49 -6.17
C LYS A 18 29.14 3.04 -7.22
N GLU A 19 29.17 1.75 -7.53
CA GLU A 19 30.04 1.20 -8.57
C GLU A 19 29.78 1.85 -9.93
N LEU A 20 28.51 2.08 -10.29
CA LEU A 20 28.13 2.81 -11.50
C LEU A 20 28.73 4.23 -11.50
N ARG A 21 28.64 4.94 -10.38
CA ARG A 21 29.20 6.29 -10.25
C ARG A 21 30.72 6.29 -10.39
N GLU A 22 31.39 5.31 -9.80
CA GLU A 22 32.84 5.15 -9.90
C GLU A 22 33.26 4.84 -11.34
N ALA A 23 32.61 3.89 -12.00
CA ALA A 23 32.84 3.55 -13.40
C ALA A 23 32.59 4.73 -14.36
N ALA A 24 31.67 5.62 -14.02
CA ALA A 24 31.40 6.85 -14.75
C ALA A 24 32.41 7.98 -14.50
N GLY A 25 33.53 7.73 -13.79
CA GLY A 25 34.54 8.74 -13.48
C GLY A 25 34.22 9.58 -12.25
N GLN A 26 33.38 9.06 -11.35
CA GLN A 26 33.07 9.63 -10.05
C GLN A 26 32.59 11.10 -10.08
N PRO A 27 31.54 11.44 -10.86
CA PRO A 27 31.03 12.81 -10.92
C PRO A 27 30.69 13.33 -9.51
N THR A 28 31.05 14.58 -9.25
CA THR A 28 30.68 15.29 -8.02
C THR A 28 29.16 15.52 -7.99
N TYR A 29 28.58 15.63 -6.80
CA TYR A 29 27.13 15.82 -6.68
C TYR A 29 26.65 17.11 -7.36
N ASN A 30 27.43 18.19 -7.31
CA ASN A 30 27.18 19.42 -8.08
C ASN A 30 27.18 19.20 -9.59
N GLN A 31 28.11 18.40 -10.13
CA GLN A 31 28.10 18.04 -11.56
C GLN A 31 26.85 17.24 -11.90
N MET A 32 26.47 16.27 -11.06
CA MET A 32 25.26 15.47 -11.28
C MET A 32 23.99 16.32 -11.28
N LYS A 33 23.86 17.24 -10.32
CA LYS A 33 22.75 18.21 -10.22
C LYS A 33 22.68 19.13 -11.44
N ARG A 34 23.83 19.52 -12.00
CA ARG A 34 23.87 20.33 -13.23
C ARG A 34 23.42 19.51 -14.44
N LEU A 35 23.91 18.28 -14.56
CA LEU A 35 23.60 17.37 -15.67
C LEU A 35 22.15 16.85 -15.63
N SER A 36 21.52 16.78 -14.46
CA SER A 36 20.13 16.35 -14.30
C SER A 36 19.09 17.36 -14.80
N ARG A 37 19.51 18.57 -15.14
CA ARG A 37 18.63 19.63 -15.68
C ARG A 37 18.43 19.55 -17.20
N ALA A 38 19.08 18.60 -17.88
CA ALA A 38 18.87 18.40 -19.31
C ALA A 38 17.43 17.91 -19.59
N ALA A 39 16.89 18.29 -20.74
CA ALA A 39 15.48 18.07 -21.09
C ALA A 39 15.07 16.59 -21.18
N ASP A 40 16.02 15.70 -21.40
CA ASP A 40 15.81 14.26 -21.52
C ASP A 40 15.92 13.50 -20.19
N VAL A 41 16.30 14.19 -19.09
CA VAL A 41 16.44 13.57 -17.77
C VAL A 41 15.09 13.63 -17.04
N PRO A 42 14.51 12.48 -16.61
CA PRO A 42 13.15 12.44 -16.07
C PRO A 42 12.90 13.27 -14.81
N LYS A 43 13.94 13.52 -14.00
CA LYS A 43 13.85 14.10 -12.67
C LYS A 43 15.14 14.79 -12.27
N ASP A 44 15.04 15.99 -11.68
CA ASP A 44 16.19 16.68 -11.10
C ASP A 44 16.78 15.88 -9.93
N LEU A 45 18.10 15.98 -9.74
CA LEU A 45 18.85 15.25 -8.71
C LEU A 45 19.40 16.21 -7.66
N PRO A 46 18.67 16.47 -6.56
CA PRO A 46 19.16 17.31 -5.48
C PRO A 46 20.38 16.67 -4.80
N GLU A 47 21.37 17.51 -4.51
CA GLU A 47 22.65 17.13 -3.91
C GLU A 47 22.48 16.37 -2.58
N SER A 48 21.63 16.90 -1.69
CA SER A 48 21.31 16.30 -0.39
C SER A 48 20.67 14.93 -0.52
N THR A 49 19.76 14.77 -1.49
CA THR A 49 19.03 13.52 -1.70
C THR A 49 19.95 12.42 -2.23
N LEU A 50 20.82 12.74 -3.21
CA LEU A 50 21.80 11.79 -3.72
C LEU A 50 22.77 11.35 -2.62
N ASN A 51 23.27 12.30 -1.83
CA ASN A 51 24.18 12.00 -0.74
C ASN A 51 23.55 11.09 0.33
N ASP A 52 22.28 11.32 0.70
CA ASP A 52 21.57 10.46 1.66
C ASP A 52 21.34 9.04 1.12
N ILE A 53 21.00 8.91 -0.17
CA ILE A 53 20.76 7.62 -0.82
C ILE A 53 22.07 6.82 -0.89
N LEU A 54 23.15 7.40 -1.43
CA LEU A 54 24.41 6.68 -1.57
C LEU A 54 25.04 6.35 -0.22
N ASN A 55 24.85 7.16 0.81
CA ASN A 55 25.33 6.82 2.15
C ASN A 55 24.43 5.82 2.91
N GLY A 56 23.34 5.33 2.29
CA GLY A 56 22.42 4.38 2.92
C GLY A 56 21.66 4.96 4.11
N LYS A 57 21.58 6.29 4.25
CA LYS A 57 20.83 6.95 5.33
C LYS A 57 19.32 6.77 5.20
N ARG A 58 18.85 6.43 4.00
CA ARG A 58 17.43 6.16 3.73
C ARG A 58 17.17 4.67 3.81
N GLU A 59 16.17 4.30 4.61
CA GLU A 59 15.72 2.90 4.73
C GLU A 59 14.96 2.42 3.49
N ARG A 60 14.38 3.34 2.71
CA ARG A 60 13.56 3.02 1.54
C ARG A 60 14.35 3.18 0.25
N LEU A 61 14.14 2.25 -0.68
CA LEU A 61 14.63 2.34 -2.05
C LEU A 61 14.14 3.64 -2.72
N PRO A 62 15.00 4.32 -3.51
CA PRO A 62 14.58 5.46 -4.31
C PRO A 62 13.50 5.08 -5.34
N ASP A 63 12.70 6.07 -5.73
CA ASP A 63 11.75 5.90 -6.83
C ASP A 63 12.48 5.70 -8.17
N TRP A 64 11.80 5.04 -9.12
CA TRP A 64 12.40 4.69 -10.40
C TRP A 64 12.85 5.91 -11.21
N GLN A 65 12.12 7.02 -11.18
CA GLN A 65 12.50 8.22 -11.93
C GLN A 65 13.84 8.79 -11.43
N LEU A 66 14.06 8.78 -10.12
CA LEU A 66 15.32 9.19 -9.53
C LEU A 66 16.48 8.28 -9.95
N VAL A 67 16.27 6.96 -9.93
CA VAL A 67 17.28 5.98 -10.39
C VAL A 67 17.59 6.17 -11.87
N ALA A 68 16.56 6.31 -12.71
CA ALA A 68 16.74 6.52 -14.14
C ALA A 68 17.54 7.79 -14.43
N SER A 69 17.20 8.91 -13.77
CA SER A 69 17.98 10.15 -13.86
C SER A 69 19.44 9.96 -13.45
N PHE A 70 19.69 9.24 -12.35
CA PHE A 70 21.04 8.97 -11.87
C PHE A 70 21.87 8.20 -12.92
N VAL A 71 21.30 7.13 -13.48
CA VAL A 71 21.95 6.32 -14.52
C VAL A 71 22.24 7.18 -15.75
N MET A 72 21.26 7.92 -16.27
CA MET A 72 21.44 8.78 -17.44
C MET A 72 22.53 9.85 -17.23
N VAL A 73 22.56 10.47 -16.04
CA VAL A 73 23.59 11.44 -15.68
C VAL A 73 24.99 10.81 -15.64
N CYS A 74 25.11 9.58 -15.13
CA CYS A 74 26.37 8.83 -15.14
C CYS A 74 26.84 8.51 -16.57
N HIS A 75 25.94 8.04 -17.45
CA HIS A 75 26.27 7.81 -18.86
C HIS A 75 26.76 9.09 -19.54
N ARG A 76 26.03 10.20 -19.37
CA ARG A 76 26.41 11.50 -19.95
C ARG A 76 27.76 11.99 -19.44
N HIS A 77 28.05 11.82 -18.15
CA HIS A 77 29.34 12.20 -17.60
C HIS A 77 30.47 11.35 -18.20
N ALA A 78 30.27 10.03 -18.31
CA ALA A 78 31.24 9.13 -18.94
C ALA A 78 31.51 9.53 -20.40
N GLU A 79 30.48 9.87 -21.18
CA GLU A 79 30.64 10.39 -22.55
C GLU A 79 31.46 11.67 -22.60
N GLN A 80 31.16 12.65 -21.74
CA GLN A 80 31.89 13.91 -21.65
C GLN A 80 33.36 13.72 -21.27
N SER A 81 33.64 12.72 -20.42
CA SER A 81 34.98 12.35 -19.97
C SER A 81 35.68 11.33 -20.89
N ARG A 82 35.04 10.91 -21.99
CA ARG A 82 35.55 9.87 -22.93
C ARG A 82 35.86 8.53 -22.26
N LEU A 83 35.07 8.16 -21.25
CA LEU A 83 35.12 6.86 -20.59
C LEU A 83 34.21 5.86 -21.33
N PRO A 84 34.52 4.55 -21.28
CA PRO A 84 33.69 3.52 -21.92
C PRO A 84 32.31 3.43 -21.27
N THR A 85 31.25 3.63 -22.07
CA THR A 85 29.86 3.60 -21.60
C THR A 85 29.23 2.21 -21.63
N ASP A 86 29.77 1.29 -22.43
CA ASP A 86 29.24 -0.07 -22.59
C ASP A 86 29.22 -0.84 -21.26
N ALA A 87 30.20 -0.58 -20.38
CA ALA A 87 30.32 -1.23 -19.08
C ALA A 87 29.29 -0.74 -18.03
N LEU A 88 28.62 0.38 -18.28
CA LEU A 88 27.66 0.98 -17.32
C LEU A 88 26.28 0.27 -17.34
N GLY A 89 26.02 -0.54 -18.39
CA GLY A 89 24.76 -1.24 -18.60
C GLY A 89 23.66 -0.36 -19.18
N SER A 90 22.56 -0.96 -19.61
CA SER A 90 21.42 -0.22 -20.19
C SER A 90 20.40 0.20 -19.13
N LEU A 91 19.56 1.20 -19.45
CA LEU A 91 18.47 1.62 -18.55
C LEU A 91 17.50 0.46 -18.24
N ALA A 92 17.26 -0.43 -19.20
CA ALA A 92 16.44 -1.62 -19.02
C ALA A 92 17.05 -2.60 -18.00
N LEU A 93 18.38 -2.78 -18.03
CA LEU A 93 19.10 -3.60 -17.03
C LEU A 93 18.94 -3.00 -15.63
N TRP A 94 19.10 -1.68 -15.50
CA TRP A 94 18.92 -0.99 -14.22
C TRP A 94 17.47 -1.05 -13.73
N GLN A 95 16.50 -1.01 -14.63
CA GLN A 95 15.09 -1.22 -14.28
C GLN A 95 14.85 -2.63 -13.75
N ALA A 96 15.42 -3.64 -14.39
CA ALA A 96 15.33 -5.02 -13.93
C ALA A 96 15.98 -5.21 -12.56
N ARG A 97 17.16 -4.61 -12.31
CA ARG A 97 17.83 -4.62 -10.99
C ARG A 97 17.00 -3.91 -9.93
N TRP A 98 16.45 -2.74 -10.24
CA TRP A 98 15.59 -2.01 -9.32
C TRP A 98 14.29 -2.76 -9.03
N LEU A 99 13.69 -3.40 -10.05
CA LEU A 99 12.54 -4.29 -9.87
C LEU A 99 12.90 -5.50 -9.03
N ALA A 100 14.07 -6.13 -9.22
CA ALA A 100 14.54 -7.22 -8.40
C ALA A 100 14.71 -6.78 -6.95
N ALA A 101 15.40 -5.67 -6.68
CA ALA A 101 15.55 -5.12 -5.33
C ALA A 101 14.20 -4.72 -4.69
N ARG A 102 13.24 -4.24 -5.50
CA ARG A 102 11.90 -3.86 -5.05
C ARG A 102 10.96 -5.07 -4.86
N ASN A 103 11.13 -6.10 -5.68
CA ASN A 103 10.34 -7.34 -5.68
C ASN A 103 10.93 -8.40 -4.76
N GLU A 104 12.18 -8.25 -4.33
CA GLU A 104 12.73 -8.77 -3.06
C GLU A 104 12.10 -8.06 -1.84
N ARG A 105 10.82 -7.67 -1.98
CA ARG A 105 9.89 -7.99 -0.92
C ARG A 105 9.97 -9.50 -0.74
N PRO A 106 10.14 -10.00 0.48
CA PRO A 106 9.77 -11.38 0.72
C PRO A 106 8.34 -11.54 0.16
N HIS A 107 8.14 -12.49 -0.76
CA HIS A 107 7.08 -13.43 -0.46
C HIS A 107 7.33 -13.79 0.99
N ALA A 108 6.40 -13.44 1.88
CA ALA A 108 6.51 -13.77 3.29
C ALA A 108 6.43 -15.30 3.44
N ILE A 109 7.48 -15.98 3.03
CA ILE A 109 7.85 -17.30 3.49
C ILE A 109 8.56 -16.99 4.81
N GLY A 110 7.77 -16.87 5.87
CA GLY A 110 8.31 -16.93 7.23
C GLY A 110 9.03 -15.69 7.76
N SER A 111 8.49 -14.50 7.54
CA SER A 111 8.57 -13.47 8.60
C SER A 111 7.18 -13.26 9.17
N TYR A 112 6.63 -14.35 9.70
CA TYR A 112 5.77 -14.23 10.87
C TYR A 112 6.56 -13.38 11.86
N ASP A 113 6.10 -12.16 12.10
CA ASP A 113 6.19 -11.65 13.45
C ASP A 113 5.48 -12.73 14.29
N LEU A 114 6.25 -13.56 15.00
CA LEU A 114 5.70 -14.63 15.84
C LEU A 114 4.76 -14.06 16.93
N TYR A 115 4.70 -12.73 17.07
CA TYR A 115 3.80 -12.00 17.96
C TYR A 115 2.83 -11.07 17.23
N GLY A 116 2.99 -10.85 15.93
CA GLY A 116 2.02 -10.13 15.11
C GLY A 116 0.90 -11.09 14.76
N THR A 117 -0.13 -11.14 15.59
CA THR A 117 -1.23 -12.07 15.38
C THR A 117 -1.90 -11.78 14.03
N PRO A 118 -2.50 -12.76 13.35
CA PRO A 118 -3.31 -12.52 12.16
C PRO A 118 -4.39 -11.43 12.34
N ALA A 119 -4.76 -11.12 13.59
CA ALA A 119 -5.63 -10.01 13.93
C ALA A 119 -4.97 -8.64 13.65
N ASP A 120 -3.66 -8.47 13.88
CA ASP A 120 -2.97 -7.19 13.73
C ASP A 120 -2.79 -6.79 12.26
N GLU A 121 -2.61 -7.75 11.36
CA GLU A 121 -2.55 -7.47 9.92
C GLU A 121 -3.95 -7.19 9.35
N ALA A 122 -4.97 -7.90 9.83
CA ALA A 122 -6.36 -7.59 9.52
C ALA A 122 -6.69 -6.16 9.99
N GLU A 123 -6.30 -5.79 11.21
CA GLU A 123 -6.50 -4.46 11.77
C GLU A 123 -5.81 -3.36 10.92
N ARG A 124 -4.56 -3.57 10.50
CA ARG A 124 -3.86 -2.64 9.60
C ARG A 124 -4.55 -2.50 8.23
N ARG A 125 -5.14 -3.57 7.70
CA ARG A 125 -5.92 -3.51 6.44
C ARG A 125 -7.23 -2.75 6.65
N THR A 126 -7.87 -2.90 7.81
CA THR A 126 -9.10 -2.19 8.13
C THR A 126 -8.87 -0.71 8.32
N THR A 127 -7.78 -0.31 8.97
CA THR A 127 -7.37 1.10 9.08
C THR A 127 -7.18 1.74 7.72
N ARG A 128 -6.63 1.00 6.74
CA ARG A 128 -6.52 1.48 5.35
C ARG A 128 -7.86 1.63 4.64
N THR A 129 -8.80 0.72 4.88
CA THR A 129 -10.16 0.83 4.34
C THR A 129 -10.86 2.06 4.88
N VAL A 130 -10.81 2.29 6.20
CA VAL A 130 -11.39 3.48 6.84
C VAL A 130 -10.72 4.75 6.31
N ALA A 131 -9.39 4.80 6.27
CA ALA A 131 -8.66 5.97 5.75
C ALA A 131 -9.02 6.28 4.27
N ARG A 132 -9.25 5.24 3.46
CA ARG A 132 -9.73 5.42 2.09
C ARG A 132 -11.15 5.99 2.07
N LEU A 133 -12.05 5.48 2.90
CA LEU A 133 -13.41 6.01 3.00
C LEU A 133 -13.40 7.48 3.44
N VAL A 134 -12.59 7.85 4.44
CA VAL A 134 -12.43 9.24 4.90
C VAL A 134 -12.03 10.15 3.75
N ARG A 135 -11.07 9.72 2.92
CA ARG A 135 -10.65 10.50 1.74
C ARG A 135 -11.80 10.66 0.73
N MET A 136 -12.43 9.55 0.33
CA MET A 136 -13.52 9.59 -0.65
C MET A 136 -14.70 10.45 -0.16
N ALA A 137 -15.06 10.33 1.12
CA ALA A 137 -16.11 11.14 1.74
C ALA A 137 -15.73 12.63 1.78
N GLY A 138 -14.46 12.95 2.05
CA GLY A 138 -13.93 14.31 1.96
C GLY A 138 -13.95 14.88 0.53
N ASP A 139 -13.82 14.01 -0.48
CA ASP A 139 -13.97 14.34 -1.90
C ASP A 139 -15.44 14.41 -2.36
N GLY A 140 -16.40 14.23 -1.45
CA GLY A 140 -17.84 14.33 -1.71
C GLY A 140 -18.54 13.02 -2.06
N ASP A 141 -17.87 11.86 -1.94
CA ASP A 141 -18.52 10.56 -2.15
C ASP A 141 -19.55 10.27 -1.06
N VAL A 142 -20.83 10.31 -1.45
CA VAL A 142 -22.00 10.15 -0.58
C VAL A 142 -22.04 8.78 0.09
N GLU A 143 -21.74 7.73 -0.67
CA GLU A 143 -21.76 6.34 -0.19
C GLU A 143 -20.62 6.12 0.80
N ALA A 144 -19.44 6.69 0.54
CA ALA A 144 -18.32 6.64 1.46
C ALA A 144 -18.62 7.37 2.78
N ALA A 145 -19.26 8.54 2.71
CA ALA A 145 -19.71 9.27 3.90
C ALA A 145 -20.70 8.45 4.72
N TYR A 146 -21.68 7.82 4.07
CA TYR A 146 -22.66 6.97 4.75
C TYR A 146 -22.00 5.73 5.40
N ARG A 147 -21.08 5.05 4.70
CA ARG A 147 -20.32 3.92 5.25
C ARG A 147 -19.49 4.32 6.47
N LEU A 148 -18.87 5.50 6.47
CA LEU A 148 -18.17 6.01 7.65
C LEU A 148 -19.12 6.25 8.81
N ALA A 149 -20.30 6.84 8.55
CA ALA A 149 -21.29 7.05 9.60
C ALA A 149 -21.68 5.73 10.26
N VAL A 150 -21.96 4.69 9.47
CA VAL A 150 -22.25 3.33 9.95
C VAL A 150 -21.12 2.79 10.82
N ILE A 151 -19.87 2.88 10.35
CA ILE A 151 -18.69 2.41 11.12
C ILE A 151 -18.57 3.17 12.44
N LYS A 152 -18.73 4.50 12.42
CA LYS A 152 -18.58 5.37 13.60
C LYS A 152 -19.68 5.17 14.63
N VAL A 153 -20.91 4.84 14.21
CA VAL A 153 -21.97 4.40 15.15
C VAL A 153 -21.53 3.15 15.91
N LEU A 154 -20.96 2.16 15.21
CA LEU A 154 -20.53 0.90 15.81
C LEU A 154 -19.23 1.05 16.63
N THR A 155 -18.36 2.02 16.34
CA THR A 155 -17.20 2.29 17.19
C THR A 155 -17.51 3.20 18.38
N GLY A 156 -18.76 3.66 18.53
CA GLY A 156 -19.19 4.54 19.62
C GLY A 156 -18.76 6.00 19.43
N GLU A 157 -18.26 6.37 18.25
CA GLU A 157 -17.78 7.70 17.91
C GLU A 157 -18.94 8.60 17.43
N ASN A 158 -19.92 8.82 18.31
CA ASN A 158 -21.22 9.43 17.97
C ASN A 158 -21.12 10.82 17.31
N ALA A 159 -20.14 11.65 17.70
CA ALA A 159 -19.97 12.97 17.11
C ALA A 159 -19.52 12.90 15.64
N GLU A 160 -18.54 12.03 15.34
CA GLU A 160 -18.10 11.80 13.96
C GLU A 160 -19.18 11.10 13.14
N ALA A 161 -19.90 10.15 13.75
CA ALA A 161 -21.05 9.51 13.13
C ALA A 161 -22.09 10.54 12.69
N GLY A 162 -22.45 11.47 13.58
CA GLY A 162 -23.40 12.55 13.29
C GLY A 162 -22.92 13.47 12.15
N TYR A 163 -21.63 13.82 12.13
CA TYR A 163 -21.02 14.61 11.06
C TYR A 163 -21.17 13.92 9.70
N TRP A 164 -20.73 12.66 9.58
CA TRP A 164 -20.78 11.92 8.33
C TRP A 164 -22.21 11.60 7.89
N LEU A 165 -23.10 11.34 8.85
CA LEU A 165 -24.52 11.11 8.58
C LEU A 165 -25.20 12.36 8.02
N HIS A 166 -24.92 13.53 8.61
CA HIS A 166 -25.38 14.81 8.09
C HIS A 166 -24.82 15.09 6.69
N ALA A 167 -23.53 14.84 6.46
CA ALA A 167 -22.89 15.02 5.16
C ALA A 167 -23.52 14.14 4.06
N ALA A 168 -23.83 12.87 4.39
CA ALA A 168 -24.52 11.96 3.47
C ALA A 168 -26.00 12.36 3.25
N GLY A 169 -26.71 12.76 4.31
CA GLY A 169 -28.11 13.20 4.23
C GLY A 169 -28.28 14.48 3.41
N ARG A 170 -27.36 15.45 3.54
CA ARG A 170 -27.36 16.66 2.70
C ARG A 170 -27.25 16.39 1.20
N GLN A 171 -26.68 15.24 0.83
CA GLN A 171 -26.53 14.80 -0.55
C GLN A 171 -27.59 13.76 -0.95
N GLY A 172 -28.61 13.54 -0.11
CA GLY A 172 -29.77 12.70 -0.42
C GLY A 172 -29.54 11.20 -0.27
N HIS A 173 -28.58 10.76 0.57
CA HIS A 173 -28.40 9.33 0.80
C HIS A 173 -29.61 8.72 1.56
N PRO A 174 -30.36 7.78 0.98
CA PRO A 174 -31.59 7.27 1.60
C PRO A 174 -31.33 6.53 2.92
N GLY A 175 -30.20 5.83 3.01
CA GLY A 175 -29.80 5.15 4.24
C GLY A 175 -29.45 6.10 5.39
N ALA A 176 -29.11 7.36 5.10
CA ALA A 176 -28.72 8.32 6.12
C ALA A 176 -29.91 8.82 6.93
N GLU A 177 -31.03 9.11 6.27
CA GLU A 177 -32.28 9.49 6.93
C GLU A 177 -32.84 8.33 7.77
N ALA A 178 -32.81 7.11 7.23
CA ALA A 178 -33.24 5.91 7.95
C ALA A 178 -32.40 5.65 9.22
N LEU A 179 -31.08 5.80 9.13
CA LEU A 179 -30.18 5.64 10.27
C LEU A 179 -30.30 6.80 11.28
N ALA A 180 -30.63 8.02 10.85
CA ALA A 180 -30.86 9.14 11.76
C ALA A 180 -32.18 9.00 12.54
N GLY A 181 -33.21 8.41 11.93
CA GLY A 181 -34.54 8.26 12.52
C GLY A 181 -34.77 7.00 13.35
N THR A 182 -33.84 6.04 13.36
CA THR A 182 -34.03 4.78 14.09
C THR A 182 -33.82 4.94 15.60
N ALA A 183 -34.67 4.28 16.38
CA ALA A 183 -34.51 4.19 17.84
C ALA A 183 -33.35 3.26 18.26
N ARG A 184 -32.86 2.41 17.35
CA ARG A 184 -31.80 1.41 17.60
C ARG A 184 -30.68 1.56 16.56
N PRO A 185 -29.88 2.65 16.60
CA PRO A 185 -28.88 2.94 15.58
C PRO A 185 -27.78 1.89 15.48
N ALA A 186 -27.35 1.28 16.59
CA ALA A 186 -26.33 0.24 16.57
C ALA A 186 -26.79 -1.05 15.87
N GLU A 187 -28.03 -1.48 16.10
CA GLU A 187 -28.60 -2.67 15.43
C GLU A 187 -28.75 -2.42 13.93
N PHE A 188 -29.32 -1.26 13.56
CA PHE A 188 -29.43 -0.87 12.16
C PHE A 188 -28.05 -0.78 11.47
N ALA A 189 -27.06 -0.19 12.13
CA ALA A 189 -25.71 -0.09 11.59
C ALA A 189 -25.03 -1.47 11.46
N ALA A 190 -25.32 -2.40 12.37
CA ALA A 190 -24.82 -3.78 12.28
C ALA A 190 -25.42 -4.51 11.07
N ASP A 191 -26.72 -4.32 10.79
CA ASP A 191 -27.38 -4.86 9.59
C ASP A 191 -26.76 -4.30 8.30
N GLN A 192 -26.49 -2.98 8.26
CA GLN A 192 -25.81 -2.34 7.14
C GLN A 192 -24.38 -2.89 6.96
N CYS A 193 -23.63 -3.06 8.04
CA CYS A 193 -22.30 -3.70 7.98
C CYS A 193 -22.40 -5.13 7.42
N PHE A 194 -23.37 -5.92 7.86
CA PHE A 194 -23.56 -7.26 7.29
C PHE A 194 -23.82 -7.21 5.78
N ALA A 195 -24.68 -6.31 5.31
CA ALA A 195 -24.96 -6.11 3.89
C ALA A 195 -23.70 -5.70 3.09
N TYR A 196 -22.88 -4.78 3.62
CA TYR A 196 -21.61 -4.43 2.98
C TYR A 196 -20.64 -5.62 2.91
N GLY A 197 -20.59 -6.43 3.97
CA GLY A 197 -19.82 -7.68 3.97
C GLY A 197 -20.22 -8.58 2.80
N GLN A 198 -21.52 -8.74 2.55
CA GLN A 198 -22.05 -9.55 1.45
C GLN A 198 -21.68 -8.98 0.08
N ASP A 199 -21.82 -7.67 -0.13
CA ASP A 199 -21.44 -7.00 -1.39
C ASP A 199 -19.95 -7.18 -1.69
N TYR A 200 -19.07 -6.98 -0.70
CA TYR A 200 -17.63 -7.19 -0.91
C TYR A 200 -17.28 -8.65 -1.18
N GLU A 201 -17.96 -9.58 -0.53
CA GLU A 201 -17.76 -11.01 -0.76
C GLU A 201 -18.15 -11.43 -2.18
N GLN A 202 -19.27 -10.92 -2.71
CA GLN A 202 -19.72 -11.19 -4.08
C GLN A 202 -18.75 -10.66 -5.14
N ARG A 203 -17.97 -9.62 -4.84
CA ARG A 203 -16.94 -9.05 -5.73
C ARG A 203 -15.68 -9.91 -5.83
N GLY A 204 -15.61 -11.04 -5.13
CA GLY A 204 -14.59 -12.06 -5.30
C GLY A 204 -13.45 -12.05 -4.26
N PRO A 205 -12.50 -12.98 -4.38
CA PRO A 205 -11.53 -13.30 -3.32
C PRO A 205 -10.61 -12.13 -2.96
N ALA A 206 -10.32 -11.23 -3.90
CA ALA A 206 -9.50 -10.03 -3.65
C ALA A 206 -10.14 -9.03 -2.67
N LYS A 207 -11.44 -9.17 -2.37
CA LYS A 207 -12.20 -8.31 -1.44
C LYS A 207 -12.57 -9.02 -0.14
N GLN A 208 -12.18 -10.28 0.02
CA GLN A 208 -12.58 -11.12 1.15
C GLN A 208 -12.16 -10.55 2.52
N ASP A 209 -11.00 -9.89 2.62
CA ASP A 209 -10.57 -9.26 3.87
C ASP A 209 -11.44 -8.07 4.25
N ILE A 210 -11.92 -7.30 3.27
CA ILE A 210 -12.85 -6.19 3.50
C ILE A 210 -14.21 -6.74 3.92
N ALA A 211 -14.67 -7.84 3.29
CA ALA A 211 -15.89 -8.52 3.72
C ALA A 211 -15.80 -9.00 5.18
N ARG A 212 -14.68 -9.65 5.55
CA ARG A 212 -14.40 -10.09 6.94
C ARG A 212 -14.42 -8.95 7.94
N PHE A 213 -13.90 -7.78 7.59
CA PHE A 213 -13.95 -6.59 8.44
C PHE A 213 -15.39 -6.20 8.79
N TYR A 214 -16.24 -6.04 7.77
CA TYR A 214 -17.63 -5.66 7.98
C TYR A 214 -18.41 -6.74 8.74
N TYR A 215 -18.18 -8.02 8.45
CA TYR A 215 -18.79 -9.10 9.23
C TYR A 215 -18.33 -9.11 10.68
N LYS A 216 -17.05 -8.82 10.97
CA LYS A 216 -16.56 -8.69 12.34
C LYS A 216 -17.23 -7.53 13.06
N LEU A 217 -17.28 -6.36 12.42
CA LEU A 217 -17.90 -5.19 13.02
C LEU A 217 -19.39 -5.43 13.35
N ALA A 218 -20.12 -6.09 12.44
CA ALA A 218 -21.51 -6.49 12.69
C ALA A 218 -21.65 -7.56 13.78
N ALA A 219 -20.77 -8.57 13.81
CA ALA A 219 -20.80 -9.66 14.79
C ALA A 219 -20.47 -9.17 16.21
N ASP A 220 -19.48 -8.27 16.35
CA ASP A 220 -19.12 -7.64 17.63
C ASP A 220 -20.31 -6.84 18.23
N HIS A 221 -21.28 -6.47 17.39
CA HIS A 221 -22.52 -5.77 17.75
C HIS A 221 -23.76 -6.67 17.72
N GLY A 222 -23.57 -7.99 17.82
CA GLY A 222 -24.65 -8.95 18.04
C GLY A 222 -25.37 -9.45 16.78
N HIS A 223 -24.88 -9.14 15.57
CA HIS A 223 -25.54 -9.61 14.35
C HIS A 223 -25.32 -11.14 14.15
N PRO A 224 -26.37 -11.98 14.21
CA PRO A 224 -26.23 -13.44 14.26
C PRO A 224 -25.65 -14.02 12.96
N ARG A 225 -26.17 -13.58 11.80
CA ARG A 225 -25.69 -14.08 10.49
C ARG A 225 -24.25 -13.67 10.19
N ALA A 226 -23.77 -12.56 10.74
CA ALA A 226 -22.39 -12.12 10.58
C ALA A 226 -21.44 -13.04 11.37
N THR A 227 -21.85 -13.44 12.57
CA THR A 227 -21.14 -14.43 13.39
C THR A 227 -21.03 -15.78 12.68
N GLU A 228 -22.13 -16.28 12.13
CA GLU A 228 -22.15 -17.50 11.33
C GLU A 228 -21.26 -17.39 10.09
N ARG A 229 -21.32 -16.26 9.38
CA ARG A 229 -20.51 -16.06 8.17
C ARG A 229 -19.02 -16.01 8.49
N LEU A 230 -18.63 -15.36 9.59
CA LEU A 230 -17.23 -15.38 10.06
C LEU A 230 -16.74 -16.77 10.39
N ARG A 231 -17.56 -17.61 11.04
CA ARG A 231 -17.20 -19.02 11.30
C ARG A 231 -16.96 -19.76 9.99
N ALA A 232 -17.83 -19.59 8.99
CA ALA A 232 -17.66 -20.19 7.67
C ALA A 232 -16.38 -19.70 6.97
N LEU A 233 -16.07 -18.41 7.05
CA LEU A 233 -14.88 -17.81 6.44
C LEU A 233 -13.56 -18.16 7.14
N ARG A 234 -13.61 -18.59 8.40
CA ARG A 234 -12.48 -19.15 9.16
C ARG A 234 -12.28 -20.65 8.87
N ALA A 235 -13.35 -21.37 8.54
CA ALA A 235 -13.32 -22.80 8.28
C ALA A 235 -12.72 -23.17 6.92
N VAL A 236 -12.42 -22.20 6.04
CA VAL A 236 -11.69 -22.47 4.79
C VAL A 236 -10.22 -22.71 5.12
N PRO A 237 -9.71 -23.95 4.99
CA PRO A 237 -8.33 -24.24 5.32
C PRO A 237 -7.42 -23.49 4.34
N PHE A 238 -6.60 -22.59 4.86
CA PHE A 238 -5.43 -22.11 4.15
C PHE A 238 -4.57 -23.34 3.80
N GLY A 239 -4.57 -23.76 2.52
CA GLY A 239 -3.56 -24.69 2.02
C GLY A 239 -3.97 -26.09 1.56
N LYS A 240 -5.25 -26.39 1.22
CA LYS A 240 -5.47 -27.53 0.32
C LYS A 240 -5.21 -27.09 -1.12
N LEU A 241 -4.01 -27.40 -1.60
CA LEU A 241 -3.67 -27.47 -3.02
C LEU A 241 -4.80 -28.20 -3.76
N LEU A 242 -5.35 -27.57 -4.79
CA LEU A 242 -6.22 -28.24 -5.73
C LEU A 242 -5.48 -29.48 -6.25
N PRO A 243 -6.10 -30.68 -6.26
CA PRO A 243 -5.49 -31.83 -6.90
C PRO A 243 -5.24 -31.47 -8.37
N ALA A 244 -4.03 -31.75 -8.87
CA ALA A 244 -3.68 -31.55 -10.27
C ALA A 244 -4.69 -32.28 -11.17
N PRO A 245 -5.03 -31.73 -12.35
CA PRO A 245 -5.91 -32.42 -13.30
C PRO A 245 -5.28 -33.77 -13.64
N VAL A 246 -5.99 -34.85 -13.30
CA VAL A 246 -5.63 -36.19 -13.75
C VAL A 246 -5.87 -36.20 -15.26
N THR A 247 -4.80 -36.44 -16.00
CA THR A 247 -4.84 -36.64 -17.46
C THR A 247 -5.18 -38.08 -17.78
#